data_AF-A0AA47N8N0-F1
#
_entry.id   AF-A0AA47N8N0-F1
#
_cell.length_a   1.000
_cell.length_b   1.000
_cell.length_c   1.000
_cell.angle_alpha   90.00
_cell.angle_beta   90.00
_cell.angle_gamma   90.00
#
_symmetry.space_group_name_H-M   'P 1'
#
loop_
_entity.id
_entity.type
_entity.pdbx_description
1 polymer ?
#
loop_
_entity_poly.entity_id
_entity_poly.type
_entity_poly.pdbx_seq_one_letter_code
_entity_poly.pdbx_strand_id
1 'polypeptide(L)'
;METTPSGHDDCTICLDTLRDKKTLKCQHYFCRECIDSVFRYKPACPICNTFYGVYRGTQPRGTMTVARGASSLPGFANCGSITIQYAFPGGVQGPEHPNPGVMYGGTSRTAYLPACEEGQKVLRLLQVAFDRRLLFTIGRSVTTGLNNVITWNDIHHKTNVTGGPQQFGYPDPEYLSRVQRELRLKGVTEDDLN
;
A
#
# COMPACT_ATOMS: atom_id res chain seq x y z
N MET A 1 -29.23 -33.41 -29.15
CA MET A 1 -29.05 -32.95 -27.76
C MET A 1 -28.26 -31.67 -27.83
N GLU A 2 -28.98 -30.55 -27.90
CA GLU A 2 -28.38 -29.22 -27.98
C GLU A 2 -27.86 -28.84 -26.59
N THR A 3 -26.55 -28.63 -26.48
CA THR A 3 -25.92 -28.02 -25.31
C THR A 3 -26.29 -26.54 -25.28
N THR A 4 -27.26 -26.19 -24.45
CA THR A 4 -27.53 -24.80 -24.07
C THR A 4 -26.27 -24.21 -23.41
N PRO A 5 -25.84 -22.99 -23.75
CA PRO A 5 -24.75 -22.34 -23.04
C PRO A 5 -25.31 -21.86 -21.70
N SER A 6 -25.00 -22.58 -20.62
CA SER A 6 -25.29 -22.16 -19.25
C SER A 6 -24.50 -20.88 -18.96
N GLY A 7 -25.20 -19.74 -18.91
CA GLY A 7 -24.62 -18.48 -18.46
C GLY A 7 -24.00 -18.67 -17.07
N HIS A 8 -22.71 -18.37 -16.94
CA HIS A 8 -21.89 -18.65 -15.76
C HIS A 8 -22.45 -17.99 -14.48
N ASP A 9 -23.21 -18.76 -13.71
CA ASP A 9 -23.59 -18.52 -12.31
C ASP A 9 -22.56 -19.16 -11.34
N ASP A 10 -21.27 -19.09 -11.68
CA ASP A 10 -20.20 -19.64 -10.85
C ASP A 10 -19.53 -18.57 -10.00
N CYS A 11 -19.18 -18.93 -8.77
CA CYS A 11 -18.42 -18.09 -7.87
C CYS A 11 -16.92 -18.27 -8.11
N THR A 12 -16.21 -17.20 -8.44
CA THR A 12 -14.75 -17.25 -8.70
C THR A 12 -13.89 -17.50 -7.45
N ILE A 13 -14.48 -17.54 -6.25
CA ILE A 13 -13.77 -17.81 -4.99
C ILE A 13 -13.77 -19.31 -4.68
N CYS A 14 -14.94 -19.95 -4.72
CA CYS A 14 -15.04 -21.40 -4.47
C CYS A 14 -15.03 -22.25 -5.75
N LEU A 15 -15.06 -21.62 -6.93
CA LEU A 15 -15.08 -22.27 -8.24
C LEU A 15 -16.27 -23.24 -8.41
N ASP A 16 -17.41 -22.88 -7.83
CA ASP A 16 -18.63 -23.68 -7.78
C ASP A 16 -19.85 -22.78 -7.99
N THR A 17 -21.02 -23.36 -8.20
CA THR A 17 -22.28 -22.62 -8.40
C THR A 17 -22.55 -21.66 -7.25
N LEU A 18 -23.04 -20.47 -7.58
CA LEU A 18 -23.35 -19.41 -6.63
C LEU A 18 -24.39 -19.86 -5.59
N ARG A 19 -24.02 -19.74 -4.31
CA ARG A 19 -24.88 -19.95 -3.15
C ARG A 19 -25.07 -18.61 -2.42
N ASP A 20 -26.32 -18.23 -2.18
CA ASP A 20 -26.68 -16.94 -1.54
C ASP A 20 -25.92 -15.75 -2.17
N LYS A 21 -26.25 -15.47 -3.45
CA LYS A 21 -25.56 -14.48 -4.29
C LYS A 21 -25.51 -13.12 -3.59
N LYS A 22 -24.29 -12.60 -3.42
CA LYS A 22 -24.03 -11.24 -2.94
C LYS A 22 -23.38 -10.43 -4.07
N THR A 23 -24.09 -9.41 -4.54
CA THR A 23 -23.59 -8.44 -5.52
C THR A 23 -22.97 -7.25 -4.80
N LEU A 24 -21.75 -6.90 -5.19
CA LEU A 24 -21.04 -5.75 -4.63
C LEU A 24 -21.37 -4.45 -5.41
N LYS A 25 -20.97 -3.29 -4.89
CA LYS A 25 -21.19 -1.97 -5.55
C LYS A 25 -20.53 -1.90 -6.94
N CYS A 26 -19.43 -2.61 -7.13
CA CYS A 26 -18.73 -2.76 -8.41
C CYS A 26 -19.38 -3.79 -9.35
N GLN A 27 -20.60 -4.26 -9.05
CA GLN A 27 -21.40 -5.20 -9.84
C GLN A 27 -20.87 -6.64 -9.98
N HIS A 28 -19.66 -6.92 -9.50
CA HIS A 28 -19.17 -8.30 -9.30
C HIS A 28 -19.97 -9.03 -8.22
N TYR A 29 -20.14 -10.34 -8.40
CA TYR A 29 -20.95 -11.19 -7.53
C TYR A 29 -20.21 -12.46 -7.08
N PHE A 30 -20.53 -12.91 -5.88
CA PHE A 30 -19.91 -14.08 -5.23
C PHE A 30 -20.93 -14.76 -4.31
N CYS A 31 -20.62 -15.96 -3.82
CA CYS A 31 -21.32 -16.51 -2.65
C CYS A 31 -21.11 -15.58 -1.45
N ARG A 32 -22.16 -15.31 -0.66
CA ARG A 32 -22.08 -14.41 0.51
C ARG A 32 -20.95 -14.81 1.46
N GLU A 33 -20.89 -16.08 1.85
CA GLU A 33 -19.86 -16.59 2.76
C GLU A 33 -18.45 -16.45 2.19
N CYS A 34 -18.28 -16.70 0.89
CA CYS A 34 -16.99 -16.60 0.22
C CYS A 34 -16.45 -15.17 0.25
N ILE A 35 -17.27 -14.18 -0.14
CA ILE A 35 -16.82 -12.79 -0.14
C ILE A 35 -16.67 -12.23 1.27
N ASP A 36 -17.51 -12.65 2.21
CA ASP A 36 -17.39 -12.24 3.61
C ASP A 36 -16.12 -12.80 4.25
N SER A 37 -15.68 -14.00 3.87
CA SER A 37 -14.39 -14.56 4.28
C SER A 37 -13.21 -13.73 3.74
N VAL A 38 -13.24 -13.36 2.46
CA VAL A 38 -12.21 -12.50 1.85
C VAL A 38 -12.14 -11.14 2.57
N PHE A 39 -13.30 -10.52 2.83
CA PHE A 39 -13.37 -9.19 3.43
C PHE A 39 -12.86 -9.12 4.87
N ARG A 40 -12.82 -10.25 5.61
CA ARG A 40 -12.17 -10.29 6.93
C ARG A 40 -10.67 -10.02 6.87
N TYR A 41 -10.02 -10.35 5.76
CA TYR A 41 -8.57 -10.15 5.58
C TYR A 41 -8.27 -8.92 4.72
N LYS A 42 -8.97 -8.77 3.60
CA LYS A 42 -8.81 -7.63 2.69
C LYS A 42 -10.20 -7.26 2.15
N PRO A 43 -10.76 -6.10 2.55
CA PRO A 43 -12.08 -5.67 2.11
C PRO A 43 -12.01 -5.11 0.69
N ALA A 44 -11.57 -5.92 -0.28
CA ALA A 44 -11.46 -5.54 -1.68
C ALA A 44 -12.06 -6.62 -2.57
N CYS A 45 -12.76 -6.22 -3.62
CA CYS A 45 -13.30 -7.16 -4.60
C CYS A 45 -12.17 -8.01 -5.22
N PRO A 46 -12.26 -9.35 -5.22
CA PRO A 46 -11.26 -10.22 -5.84
C PRO A 46 -11.05 -10.00 -7.34
N ILE A 47 -12.03 -9.42 -8.05
CA ILE A 47 -11.99 -9.25 -9.50
C ILE A 47 -11.38 -7.89 -9.89
N CYS A 48 -11.85 -6.80 -9.28
CA CYS A 48 -11.44 -5.44 -9.67
C CYS A 48 -10.71 -4.65 -8.59
N ASN A 49 -10.49 -5.23 -7.41
CA ASN A 49 -9.79 -4.60 -6.28
C ASN A 49 -10.45 -3.31 -5.74
N THR A 50 -11.72 -3.04 -6.07
CA THR A 50 -12.51 -1.98 -5.42
C THR A 50 -12.63 -2.26 -3.92
N PHE A 51 -12.29 -1.29 -3.07
CA PHE A 51 -12.34 -1.43 -1.61
C PHE A 51 -13.74 -1.18 -1.02
N TYR A 52 -14.06 -1.91 0.04
CA TYR A 52 -15.33 -1.94 0.76
C TYR A 52 -15.08 -1.66 2.25
N GLY A 53 -14.62 -0.45 2.55
CA GLY A 53 -14.21 -0.03 3.90
C GLY A 53 -12.73 0.30 3.98
N VAL A 54 -12.27 0.63 5.19
CA VAL A 54 -10.87 1.02 5.42
C VAL A 54 -9.99 -0.21 5.54
N TYR A 55 -9.10 -0.40 4.57
CA TYR A 55 -8.07 -1.43 4.65
C TYR A 55 -6.94 -0.97 5.56
N ARG A 56 -6.55 -1.83 6.51
CA ARG A 56 -5.44 -1.60 7.42
C ARG A 56 -4.40 -2.69 7.26
N GLY A 57 -3.14 -2.29 7.22
CA GLY A 57 -2.01 -3.22 7.11
C GLY A 57 -1.42 -3.61 8.46
N THR A 58 -0.23 -4.21 8.38
CA THR A 58 0.48 -4.82 9.52
C THR A 58 1.75 -4.05 9.88
N GLN A 59 1.93 -2.81 9.42
CA GLN A 59 3.06 -1.95 9.83
C GLN A 59 3.18 -1.89 11.38
N PRO A 60 4.35 -2.12 11.97
CA PRO A 60 4.56 -1.94 13.41
C PRO A 60 4.32 -0.50 13.88
N ARG A 61 4.18 -0.30 15.20
CA ARG A 61 4.10 1.05 15.76
C ARG A 61 5.43 1.78 15.52
N GLY A 62 5.35 3.02 15.05
CA GLY A 62 6.51 3.87 14.77
C GLY A 62 6.05 5.31 14.52
N THR A 63 6.96 6.15 14.04
CA THR A 63 6.72 7.57 13.78
C THR A 63 7.00 7.93 12.32
N MET A 64 6.25 8.90 11.81
CA MET A 64 6.47 9.57 10.53
C MET A 64 6.58 11.07 10.81
N THR A 65 7.75 11.66 10.55
CA THR A 65 7.97 13.09 10.73
C THR A 65 8.35 13.74 9.41
N VAL A 66 7.92 14.99 9.22
CA VAL A 66 8.06 15.71 7.95
C VAL A 66 8.84 17.00 8.16
N ALA A 67 9.87 17.22 7.36
CA ALA A 67 10.59 18.48 7.26
C ALA A 67 10.49 19.04 5.85
N ARG A 68 10.53 20.36 5.70
CA ARG A 68 10.51 21.05 4.40
C ARG A 68 11.81 21.83 4.21
N GLY A 69 12.36 21.77 2.99
CA GLY A 69 13.57 22.47 2.59
C GLY A 69 13.31 23.36 1.37
N ALA A 70 14.12 24.41 1.23
CA ALA A 70 14.04 25.32 0.08
C ALA A 70 14.72 24.75 -1.18
N SER A 71 15.60 23.76 -1.03
CA SER A 71 16.32 23.14 -2.16
C SER A 71 15.40 22.30 -3.02
N SER A 72 15.54 22.46 -4.33
CA SER A 72 14.82 21.66 -5.32
C SER A 72 15.43 20.29 -5.53
N LEU A 73 14.58 19.31 -5.80
CA LEU A 73 15.00 17.99 -6.27
C LEU A 73 15.24 18.03 -7.79
N PRO A 74 16.19 17.23 -8.31
CA PRO A 74 16.40 17.10 -9.75
C PRO A 74 15.10 16.77 -10.51
N GLY A 75 14.80 17.56 -11.55
CA GLY A 75 13.56 17.44 -12.33
C GLY A 75 12.37 18.27 -11.82
N PHE A 76 12.50 18.94 -10.67
CA PHE A 76 11.45 19.77 -10.06
C PHE A 76 11.98 21.17 -9.73
N ALA A 77 12.37 21.92 -10.77
CA ALA A 77 12.86 23.29 -10.61
C ALA A 77 11.79 24.19 -9.95
N ASN A 78 12.23 25.20 -9.19
CA ASN A 78 11.38 26.15 -8.46
C ASN A 78 10.42 25.51 -7.44
N CYS A 79 10.64 24.23 -7.10
CA CYS A 79 9.93 23.54 -6.04
C CYS A 79 10.90 23.37 -4.86
N GLY A 80 10.43 23.53 -3.63
CA GLY A 80 11.22 23.07 -2.47
C GLY A 80 11.30 21.54 -2.43
N SER A 81 11.76 21.01 -1.31
CA SER A 81 11.78 19.58 -1.03
C SER A 81 11.08 19.26 0.29
N ILE A 82 10.58 18.05 0.39
CA ILE A 82 9.98 17.47 1.59
C ILE A 82 10.84 16.26 1.96
N THR A 83 11.32 16.23 3.19
CA THR A 83 12.01 15.08 3.77
C THR A 83 11.06 14.40 4.74
N ILE A 84 10.81 13.11 4.52
CA ILE A 84 9.99 12.27 5.37
C ILE A 84 10.92 11.31 6.11
N GLN A 85 10.89 11.34 7.43
CA GLN A 85 11.64 10.42 8.27
C GLN A 85 10.68 9.44 8.93
N TYR A 86 10.93 8.16 8.70
CA TYR A 86 10.27 7.06 9.40
C TYR A 86 11.22 6.51 10.46
N ALA A 87 10.70 6.22 11.65
CA ALA A 87 11.45 5.56 12.71
C ALA A 87 10.57 4.51 13.40
N PHE A 88 11.10 3.30 13.54
CA PHE A 88 10.42 2.18 14.16
C PHE A 88 11.36 1.56 15.22
N PRO A 89 10.91 1.44 16.47
CA PRO A 89 11.62 0.64 17.46
C PRO A 89 11.58 -0.85 17.08
N GLY A 90 12.52 -1.62 17.65
CA GLY A 90 12.41 -3.08 17.63
C GLY A 90 11.26 -3.55 18.52
N GLY A 91 10.83 -4.79 18.32
CA GLY A 91 9.71 -5.34 19.07
C GLY A 91 9.50 -6.83 18.87
N VAL A 92 8.32 -7.29 19.26
CA VAL A 92 7.86 -8.67 19.14
C VAL A 92 6.68 -8.72 18.18
N GLN A 93 6.68 -9.69 17.27
CA GLN A 93 5.63 -9.89 16.28
C GLN A 93 4.29 -10.21 16.96
N GLY A 94 3.28 -9.38 16.71
CA GLY A 94 1.89 -9.64 17.07
C GLY A 94 1.21 -10.71 16.20
N PRO A 95 -0.04 -11.10 16.50
CA PRO A 95 -0.79 -12.13 15.79
C PRO A 95 -1.00 -11.86 14.29
N GLU A 96 -0.91 -10.60 13.87
CA GLU A 96 -1.06 -10.20 12.46
C GLU A 96 0.21 -10.40 11.62
N HIS A 97 1.34 -10.71 12.25
CA HIS A 97 2.64 -10.86 11.58
C HIS A 97 2.96 -12.32 11.26
N PRO A 98 3.92 -12.59 10.36
CA PRO A 98 4.22 -13.95 9.91
C PRO A 98 4.61 -14.94 11.00
N ASN A 99 5.33 -14.49 12.04
CA ASN A 99 5.81 -15.35 13.12
C ASN A 99 5.49 -14.72 14.49
N PRO A 100 4.25 -14.83 14.99
CA PRO A 100 3.85 -14.25 16.27
C PRO A 100 4.77 -14.72 17.42
N GLY A 101 5.16 -13.79 18.30
CA GLY A 101 6.09 -14.04 19.40
C GLY A 101 7.58 -13.94 19.04
N VAL A 102 7.93 -13.88 17.75
CA VAL A 102 9.32 -13.73 17.30
C VAL A 102 9.72 -12.25 17.28
N MET A 103 10.95 -11.96 17.70
CA MET A 103 11.49 -10.59 17.69
C MET A 103 11.78 -10.06 16.28
N TYR A 104 11.72 -8.75 16.14
CA TYR A 104 12.21 -8.01 14.97
C TYR A 104 13.01 -6.78 15.41
N GLY A 105 14.03 -6.43 14.63
CA GLY A 105 14.85 -5.23 14.86
C GLY A 105 14.14 -3.95 14.45
N GLY A 106 14.50 -2.84 15.11
CA GLY A 106 14.06 -1.50 14.71
C GLY A 106 14.73 -1.02 13.43
N THR A 107 14.19 0.03 12.83
CA THR A 107 14.76 0.65 11.62
C THR A 107 14.38 2.11 11.51
N SER A 108 15.19 2.87 10.78
CA SER A 108 14.90 4.25 10.39
C SER A 108 15.11 4.40 8.89
N ARG A 109 14.21 5.12 8.22
CA ARG A 109 14.31 5.36 6.77
C ARG A 109 13.96 6.80 6.44
N THR A 110 14.67 7.35 5.47
CA THR A 110 14.43 8.70 4.95
C THR A 110 13.91 8.60 3.54
N ALA A 111 12.91 9.41 3.22
CA ALA A 111 12.37 9.55 1.87
C ALA A 111 12.21 11.02 1.48
N TYR A 112 12.13 11.28 0.19
CA TYR A 112 12.07 12.62 -0.37
C TYR A 112 10.89 12.76 -1.33
N LEU A 113 10.24 13.92 -1.31
CA LEU A 113 9.25 14.37 -2.30
C LEU A 113 9.59 15.81 -2.72
N PRO A 114 9.27 16.23 -3.95
CA PRO A 114 9.25 17.65 -4.28
C PRO A 114 8.15 18.35 -3.48
N ALA A 115 8.36 19.60 -3.07
CA ALA A 115 7.38 20.37 -2.31
C ALA A 115 6.35 21.12 -3.19
N CYS A 116 6.19 20.71 -4.45
CA CYS A 116 5.13 21.20 -5.34
C CYS A 116 3.75 20.70 -4.90
N GLU A 117 2.69 21.24 -5.51
CA GLU A 117 1.30 20.86 -5.25
C GLU A 117 1.09 19.34 -5.29
N GLU A 118 1.57 18.68 -6.35
CA GLU A 118 1.43 17.24 -6.50
C GLU A 118 2.24 16.45 -5.47
N GLY A 119 3.43 16.95 -5.09
CA GLY A 119 4.21 16.35 -4.02
C GLY A 119 3.57 16.52 -2.63
N GLN A 120 2.92 17.65 -2.35
CA GLN A 120 2.12 17.82 -1.12
C GLN A 120 0.91 16.88 -1.11
N LYS A 121 0.26 16.67 -2.26
CA LYS A 121 -0.82 15.69 -2.39
C LYS A 121 -0.34 14.27 -2.05
N VAL A 122 0.78 13.84 -2.65
CA VAL A 122 1.39 12.54 -2.33
C VAL A 122 1.75 12.44 -0.86
N LEU A 123 2.32 13.50 -0.25
CA LEU A 123 2.61 13.51 1.19
C LEU A 123 1.37 13.20 2.03
N ARG A 124 0.24 13.86 1.76
CA ARG A 124 -1.00 13.64 2.52
C ARG A 124 -1.52 12.21 2.35
N LEU A 125 -1.45 11.65 1.14
CA LEU A 125 -1.82 10.25 0.91
C LEU A 125 -0.89 9.28 1.64
N LEU A 126 0.43 9.56 1.70
CA LEU A 126 1.37 8.76 2.47
C LEU A 126 1.07 8.83 3.98
N GLN A 127 0.64 9.99 4.50
CA GLN A 127 0.21 10.11 5.91
C GLN A 127 -1.02 9.24 6.19
N VAL A 128 -2.04 9.29 5.33
CA VAL A 128 -3.21 8.39 5.41
C VAL A 128 -2.78 6.92 5.38
N ALA A 129 -1.88 6.56 4.46
CA ALA A 129 -1.38 5.19 4.34
C ALA A 129 -0.57 4.76 5.59
N PHE A 130 0.20 5.67 6.19
CA PHE A 130 0.93 5.42 7.43
C PHE A 130 -0.04 5.18 8.60
N ASP A 131 -1.07 6.00 8.75
CA ASP A 131 -2.12 5.85 9.78
C ASP A 131 -2.94 4.57 9.59
N ARG A 132 -3.07 4.12 8.35
CA ARG A 132 -3.66 2.82 7.98
C ARG A 132 -2.67 1.66 8.08
N ARG A 133 -1.44 1.87 8.56
CA ARG A 133 -0.42 0.83 8.72
C ARG A 133 -0.01 0.15 7.41
N LEU A 134 -0.01 0.88 6.28
CA LEU A 134 0.16 0.33 4.93
C LEU A 134 1.55 0.52 4.33
N LEU A 135 2.39 1.43 4.83
CA LEU A 135 3.69 1.74 4.19
C LEU A 135 4.76 0.68 4.45
N PHE A 136 4.67 0.02 5.60
CA PHE A 136 5.61 -1.01 6.04
C PHE A 136 4.90 -2.30 6.44
N THR A 137 5.68 -3.36 6.61
CA THR A 137 5.25 -4.65 7.16
C THR A 137 6.45 -5.35 7.81
N ILE A 138 6.21 -6.44 8.53
CA ILE A 138 7.26 -7.38 8.93
C ILE A 138 7.25 -8.55 7.96
N GLY A 139 8.42 -8.87 7.41
CA GLY A 139 8.54 -9.98 6.48
C GLY A 139 9.98 -10.23 6.07
N ARG A 140 10.14 -10.68 4.82
CA ARG A 140 11.45 -10.90 4.21
C ARG A 140 11.91 -9.66 3.47
N SER A 141 13.11 -9.16 3.77
CA SER A 141 13.75 -8.12 2.99
C SER A 141 14.16 -8.67 1.63
N VAL A 142 13.73 -8.02 0.55
CA VAL A 142 14.09 -8.41 -0.82
C VAL A 142 15.59 -8.20 -1.08
N THR A 143 16.17 -7.13 -0.53
CA THR A 143 17.57 -6.77 -0.78
C THR A 143 18.58 -7.59 0.02
N THR A 144 18.26 -7.93 1.27
CA THR A 144 19.18 -8.66 2.16
C THR A 144 18.81 -10.12 2.36
N GLY A 145 17.59 -10.52 1.97
CA GLY A 145 17.07 -11.87 2.19
C GLY A 145 16.65 -12.19 3.62
N LEU A 146 16.89 -11.29 4.58
CA LEU A 146 16.59 -11.48 6.01
C LEU A 146 15.09 -11.55 6.28
N ASN A 147 14.68 -12.49 7.13
CA ASN A 147 13.31 -12.62 7.63
C ASN A 147 13.12 -11.85 8.95
N ASN A 148 11.87 -11.65 9.36
CA ASN A 148 11.52 -11.00 10.64
C ASN A 148 12.07 -9.58 10.76
N VAL A 149 12.06 -8.83 9.65
CA VAL A 149 12.52 -7.44 9.60
C VAL A 149 11.44 -6.52 9.06
N ILE A 150 11.49 -5.25 9.48
CA ILE A 150 10.61 -4.20 8.96
C ILE A 150 11.04 -3.87 7.54
N THR A 151 10.13 -4.02 6.59
CA THR A 151 10.35 -3.78 5.16
C THR A 151 9.26 -2.88 4.56
N TRP A 152 9.56 -2.25 3.42
CA TRP A 152 8.56 -1.53 2.62
C TRP A 152 7.44 -2.49 2.19
N ASN A 153 6.22 -1.98 2.02
CA ASN A 153 5.02 -2.75 1.69
C ASN A 153 4.37 -2.28 0.38
N ASP A 154 5.09 -2.44 -0.74
CA ASP A 154 4.68 -2.15 -2.12
C ASP A 154 4.37 -0.70 -2.49
N ILE A 155 4.63 0.25 -1.58
CA ILE A 155 4.56 1.69 -1.87
C ILE A 155 5.98 2.23 -1.92
N HIS A 156 6.47 2.49 -3.13
CA HIS A 156 7.84 2.88 -3.37
C HIS A 156 8.09 4.30 -2.88
N HIS A 157 9.22 4.48 -2.23
CA HIS A 157 9.71 5.77 -1.76
C HIS A 157 11.01 6.13 -2.46
N LYS A 158 11.24 7.42 -2.65
CA LYS A 158 12.53 7.94 -3.09
C LYS A 158 13.44 8.11 -1.90
N THR A 159 14.37 7.18 -1.71
CA THR A 159 15.33 7.19 -0.59
C THR A 159 16.62 7.95 -0.89
N ASN A 160 16.79 8.40 -2.13
CA ASN A 160 17.91 9.25 -2.56
C ASN A 160 17.39 10.50 -3.27
N VAL A 161 18.16 11.60 -3.20
CA VAL A 161 17.85 12.84 -3.94
C VAL A 161 18.44 12.86 -5.34
N THR A 162 19.35 11.94 -5.66
CA THR A 162 20.04 11.81 -6.96
C THR A 162 20.10 10.34 -7.39
N GLY A 163 20.67 10.06 -8.57
CA GLY A 163 20.89 8.69 -9.06
C GLY A 163 19.72 8.08 -9.83
N GLY A 164 18.63 8.84 -10.02
CA GLY A 164 17.49 8.43 -10.83
C GLY A 164 16.76 7.18 -10.29
N PRO A 165 15.86 6.58 -11.08
CA PRO A 165 15.01 5.47 -10.63
C PRO A 165 15.79 4.25 -10.14
N GLN A 166 16.92 3.94 -10.78
CA GLN A 166 17.76 2.77 -10.45
C GLN A 166 18.38 2.84 -9.05
N GLN A 167 18.59 4.05 -8.54
CA GLN A 167 19.09 4.27 -7.18
C GLN A 167 17.99 4.77 -6.24
N PHE A 168 16.72 4.54 -6.57
CA PHE A 168 15.59 5.03 -5.78
C PHE A 168 15.63 6.55 -5.54
N GLY A 169 16.12 7.32 -6.52
CA GLY A 169 16.25 8.76 -6.42
C GLY A 169 15.75 9.53 -7.63
N TYR A 170 16.17 10.78 -7.73
CA TYR A 170 15.74 11.73 -8.76
C TYR A 170 16.86 12.00 -9.78
N PRO A 171 16.54 12.51 -10.99
CA PRO A 171 15.20 12.76 -11.52
C PRO A 171 14.43 11.47 -11.84
N ASP A 172 13.12 11.48 -11.64
CA ASP A 172 12.20 10.40 -12.04
C ASP A 172 10.84 11.03 -12.34
N PRO A 173 10.54 11.37 -13.61
CA PRO A 173 9.34 12.09 -13.97
C PRO A 173 8.04 11.30 -13.74
N GLU A 174 8.12 9.96 -13.67
CA GLU A 174 6.95 9.09 -13.50
C GLU A 174 6.69 8.72 -12.03
N TYR A 175 7.56 9.11 -11.11
CA TYR A 175 7.46 8.66 -9.73
C TYR A 175 6.16 9.09 -9.06
N LEU A 176 5.76 10.36 -9.17
CA LEU A 176 4.57 10.87 -8.47
C LEU A 176 3.29 10.20 -8.95
N SER A 177 3.15 9.93 -10.25
CA SER A 177 1.99 9.20 -10.78
C SER A 177 2.02 7.71 -10.39
N ARG A 178 3.21 7.10 -10.39
CA ARG A 178 3.41 5.70 -9.99
C ARG A 178 3.07 5.46 -8.52
N VAL A 179 3.57 6.30 -7.60
CA VAL A 179 3.29 6.14 -6.16
C VAL A 179 1.81 6.37 -5.83
N GLN A 180 1.12 7.29 -6.52
CA GLN A 180 -0.33 7.45 -6.38
C GLN A 180 -1.10 6.20 -6.85
N ARG A 181 -0.63 5.53 -7.90
CA ARG A 181 -1.20 4.24 -8.33
C ARG A 181 -0.98 3.15 -7.29
N GLU A 182 0.20 3.06 -6.70
CA GLU A 182 0.51 2.10 -5.64
C GLU A 182 -0.35 2.33 -4.39
N LEU A 183 -0.53 3.59 -3.98
CA LEU A 183 -1.43 4.00 -2.91
C LEU A 183 -2.88 3.60 -3.19
N ARG A 184 -3.37 3.86 -4.40
CA ARG A 184 -4.72 3.44 -4.83
C ARG A 184 -4.89 1.92 -4.78
N LEU A 185 -3.88 1.15 -5.18
CA LEU A 185 -3.92 -0.32 -5.08
C LEU A 185 -3.98 -0.83 -3.64
N LYS A 186 -3.56 0.00 -2.68
CA LYS A 186 -3.68 -0.22 -1.22
C LYS A 186 -4.94 0.43 -0.62
N GLY A 187 -5.83 0.98 -1.44
CA GLY A 187 -7.09 1.57 -0.99
C GLY A 187 -6.93 2.96 -0.37
N VAL A 188 -5.90 3.70 -0.77
CA VAL A 188 -5.68 5.10 -0.39
C VAL A 188 -5.83 5.99 -1.62
N THR A 189 -6.86 6.83 -1.64
CA THR A 189 -7.22 7.69 -2.77
C THR A 189 -7.40 9.14 -2.33
N GLU A 190 -7.62 10.05 -3.29
CA GLU A 190 -7.89 11.46 -3.00
C GLU A 190 -9.16 11.66 -2.17
N ASP A 191 -10.11 10.72 -2.22
CA ASP A 191 -11.33 10.76 -1.38
C ASP A 191 -11.01 10.70 0.11
N ASP A 192 -9.85 10.15 0.49
CA ASP A 192 -9.38 10.07 1.87
C ASP A 192 -8.75 11.37 2.39
N LEU A 193 -8.63 12.40 1.54
CA LEU A 193 -8.06 13.71 1.88
C LEU A 193 -9.11 14.75 2.28
N ASN A 194 -10.40 14.40 2.19
CA ASN A 194 -11.53 15.27 2.46
C ASN A 194 -12.00 15.22 3.91
#